data_AF-A0A9X8T053-F1
#
_entry.id   AF-A0A9X8T053-F1
#
_cell.length_a   1.000
_cell.length_b   1.000
_cell.length_c   1.000
_cell.angle_alpha   90.00
_cell.angle_beta   90.00
_cell.angle_gamma   90.00
#
_symmetry.space_group_name_H-M   'P 1'
#
loop_
_entity.id
_entity.type
_entity.pdbx_description
1 polymer ?
#
loop_
_entity_poly.entity_id
_entity_poly.type
_entity_poly.pdbx_seq_one_letter_code
_entity_poly.pdbx_strand_id
1 'polypeptide(L)'
;MEIRQISWSDQAAFEKFQALLLEEKAAGNSFVETKKVVDFPAFVAKSKRFETQTDHPDWSTSTNYYYFLDDELVARIGCRWQLEKGDLERFGGHIGYVT
;
A
#
# COMPACT_ATOMS: atom_id res chain seq x y z
N MET A 1 -17.10 -9.42 1.35
CA MET A 1 -16.53 -8.17 1.88
C MET A 1 -15.51 -8.49 2.94
N GLU A 2 -14.26 -8.09 2.75
CA GLU A 2 -13.15 -8.38 3.67
C GLU A 2 -12.15 -7.23 3.70
N ILE A 3 -11.61 -6.90 4.88
CA ILE A 3 -10.42 -6.04 5.01
C ILE A 3 -9.30 -6.92 5.52
N ARG A 4 -8.29 -7.14 4.69
CA ARG A 4 -7.13 -7.96 5.07
C ARG A 4 -5.88 -7.51 4.34
N GLN A 5 -4.79 -8.15 4.69
CA GLN A 5 -3.54 -7.99 3.97
C GLN A 5 -3.54 -8.87 2.72
N ILE A 6 -2.81 -8.43 1.70
CA ILE A 6 -2.58 -9.25 0.51
C ILE A 6 -1.57 -10.36 0.80
N SER A 7 -1.74 -11.45 0.08
CA SER A 7 -0.90 -12.64 0.05
C SER A 7 -0.50 -12.92 -1.41
N TRP A 8 0.32 -13.95 -1.62
CA TRP A 8 0.77 -14.30 -2.97
C TRP A 8 -0.36 -14.73 -3.90
N SER A 9 -1.47 -15.27 -3.38
CA SER A 9 -2.62 -15.66 -4.21
C SER A 9 -3.43 -14.48 -4.74
N ASP A 10 -3.20 -13.26 -4.25
CA ASP A 10 -3.99 -12.08 -4.61
C ASP A 10 -3.44 -11.34 -5.83
N GLN A 11 -2.45 -11.90 -6.53
CA GLN A 11 -1.75 -11.22 -7.62
C GLN A 11 -2.70 -10.67 -8.69
N ALA A 12 -3.64 -11.49 -9.15
CA ALA A 12 -4.57 -11.09 -10.21
C ALA A 12 -5.47 -9.92 -9.78
N ALA A 13 -5.96 -9.93 -8.53
CA ALA A 13 -6.78 -8.85 -8.00
C ALA A 13 -5.95 -7.56 -7.82
N PHE A 14 -4.72 -7.71 -7.33
CA PHE A 14 -3.79 -6.58 -7.17
C PHE A 14 -3.39 -5.95 -8.50
N GLU A 15 -3.10 -6.75 -9.52
CA GLU A 15 -2.71 -6.25 -10.85
C GLU A 15 -3.86 -5.46 -11.50
N LYS A 16 -5.10 -5.94 -11.40
CA LYS A 16 -6.29 -5.20 -11.85
C LYS A 16 -6.44 -3.87 -11.13
N PHE A 17 -6.37 -3.88 -9.80
CA PHE A 17 -6.45 -2.66 -8.99
C PHE A 17 -5.33 -1.68 -9.34
N GLN A 18 -4.11 -2.16 -9.49
CA GLN A 18 -2.97 -1.33 -9.86
C GLN A 18 -3.13 -0.74 -11.27
N ALA A 19 -3.67 -1.49 -12.22
CA ALA A 19 -3.94 -0.98 -13.57
C ALA A 19 -4.88 0.22 -13.53
N LEU A 20 -5.99 0.13 -12.78
CA LEU A 20 -6.93 1.22 -12.58
C LEU A 20 -6.24 2.47 -11.99
N LEU A 21 -5.47 2.30 -10.92
CA LEU A 21 -4.74 3.42 -10.31
C LEU A 21 -3.69 4.04 -11.26
N LEU A 22 -3.02 3.23 -12.08
CA LEU A 22 -2.07 3.73 -13.07
C LEU A 22 -2.76 4.54 -14.17
N GLU A 23 -3.94 4.09 -14.61
CA GLU A 23 -4.77 4.82 -15.58
C GLU A 23 -5.26 6.15 -15.00
N GLU A 24 -5.77 6.17 -13.76
CA GLU A 24 -6.18 7.41 -13.10
C GLU A 24 -5.03 8.41 -12.94
N LYS A 25 -3.87 7.90 -12.55
CA LYS A 25 -2.66 8.73 -12.46
C LYS A 25 -2.26 9.30 -13.81
N ALA A 26 -2.33 8.49 -14.88
CA ALA A 26 -2.05 8.92 -16.24
C ALA A 26 -3.07 9.96 -16.75
N ALA A 27 -4.32 9.88 -16.28
CA ALA A 27 -5.37 10.87 -16.53
C ALA A 27 -5.17 12.19 -15.74
N GLY A 28 -4.15 12.27 -14.89
CA GLY A 28 -3.78 13.49 -14.15
C GLY A 28 -4.29 13.54 -12.71
N ASN A 29 -4.78 12.44 -12.13
CA ASN A 29 -5.15 12.39 -10.72
C ASN A 29 -3.91 12.52 -9.83
N SER A 30 -3.69 13.69 -9.24
CA SER A 30 -2.53 13.99 -8.38
C SER A 30 -2.57 13.29 -7.02
N PHE A 31 -3.71 12.74 -6.62
CA PHE A 31 -3.85 12.02 -5.36
C PHE A 31 -3.42 10.55 -5.46
N VAL A 32 -3.23 10.03 -6.68
CA VAL A 32 -2.84 8.63 -6.89
C VAL A 32 -1.32 8.48 -6.89
N GLU A 33 -0.78 8.15 -5.72
CA GLU A 33 0.64 7.84 -5.53
C GLU A 33 0.94 6.35 -5.76
N THR A 34 0.68 5.85 -6.98
CA THR A 34 1.02 4.47 -7.36
C THR A 34 2.22 4.41 -8.32
N LYS A 35 2.92 3.26 -8.32
CA LYS A 35 3.96 2.87 -9.28
C LYS A 35 3.74 1.41 -9.67
N LYS A 36 4.03 1.06 -10.93
CA LYS A 36 3.90 -0.32 -11.40
C LYS A 36 4.78 -1.26 -10.57
N VAL A 37 4.18 -2.33 -10.07
CA VAL A 37 4.88 -3.42 -9.40
C VAL A 37 5.16 -4.47 -10.46
N VAL A 38 6.44 -4.76 -10.68
CA VAL A 38 6.89 -5.74 -11.69
C VAL A 38 7.13 -7.12 -11.09
N ASP A 39 7.34 -7.19 -9.77
CA ASP A 39 7.56 -8.43 -9.01
C ASP A 39 6.62 -8.41 -7.80
N PHE A 40 5.46 -9.06 -7.96
CA PHE A 40 4.43 -9.10 -6.93
C PHE A 40 4.85 -9.92 -5.69
N PRO A 41 5.44 -11.12 -5.82
CA PRO A 41 5.97 -11.84 -4.66
C PRO A 41 6.96 -11.02 -3.82
N ALA A 42 7.91 -10.32 -4.47
CA ALA A 42 8.84 -9.45 -3.77
C ALA A 42 8.13 -8.26 -3.09
N PHE A 43 7.11 -7.70 -3.73
CA PHE A 43 6.29 -6.65 -3.15
C PHE A 43 5.55 -7.11 -1.87
N VAL A 44 4.90 -8.28 -1.90
CA VAL A 44 4.21 -8.84 -0.73
C VAL A 44 5.20 -9.12 0.40
N ALA A 45 6.35 -9.73 0.09
CA ALA A 45 7.40 -9.99 1.07
C ALA A 45 7.96 -8.69 1.68
N LYS A 46 8.18 -7.66 0.87
CA LYS A 46 8.61 -6.35 1.34
C LYS A 46 7.55 -5.69 2.23
N SER A 47 6.28 -5.75 1.85
CA SER A 47 5.15 -5.22 2.63
C SER A 47 5.13 -5.85 4.02
N LYS A 48 5.32 -7.18 4.11
CA LYS A 48 5.41 -7.87 5.40
C LYS A 48 6.64 -7.51 6.22
N ARG A 49 7.81 -7.41 5.58
CA ARG A 49 9.03 -6.98 6.28
C ARG A 49 8.87 -5.60 6.90
N PHE A 50 8.17 -4.67 6.23
CA PHE A 50 7.96 -3.30 6.70
C PHE A 50 7.12 -3.17 7.98
N GLU A 51 6.47 -4.25 8.42
CA GLU A 51 5.77 -4.29 9.70
C GLU A 51 6.74 -4.30 10.89
N THR A 52 7.95 -4.82 10.69
CA THR A 52 8.97 -4.95 11.75
C THR A 52 10.28 -4.25 11.42
N GLN A 53 10.60 -4.05 10.14
CA GLN A 53 11.88 -3.52 9.67
C GLN A 53 11.73 -2.63 8.43
N THR A 54 12.29 -1.43 8.49
CA THR A 54 12.30 -0.46 7.38
C THR A 54 13.66 -0.41 6.68
N ASP A 55 13.68 0.14 5.46
CA ASP A 55 14.92 0.34 4.69
C ASP A 55 15.66 1.63 5.10
N HIS A 56 15.02 2.50 5.86
CA HIS A 56 15.58 3.77 6.31
C HIS A 56 15.30 4.00 7.81
N PRO A 57 16.27 4.52 8.58
CA PRO A 57 16.13 4.75 10.02
C PRO A 57 15.02 5.74 10.36
N ASP A 58 14.72 6.71 9.49
CA ASP A 58 13.68 7.72 9.75
C ASP A 58 12.27 7.27 9.34
N TRP A 59 12.12 6.08 8.75
CA TRP A 59 10.81 5.57 8.34
C TRP A 59 10.15 4.78 9.45
N SER A 60 8.87 5.06 9.67
CA SER A 60 8.01 4.24 10.54
C SER A 60 7.72 2.88 9.93
N THR A 61 7.65 1.85 10.79
CA THR A 61 7.01 0.59 10.39
C THR A 61 5.58 0.83 9.96
N SER A 62 5.12 0.01 9.02
CA SER A 62 3.80 0.19 8.43
C SER A 62 3.13 -1.13 8.11
N THR A 63 1.80 -1.12 8.13
CA THR A 63 0.95 -2.23 7.72
C THR A 63 0.00 -1.75 6.64
N ASN A 64 -0.12 -2.51 5.55
CA ASN A 64 -1.05 -2.21 4.47
C ASN A 64 -2.23 -3.19 4.51
N TYR A 65 -3.44 -2.63 4.54
CA TYR A 65 -4.70 -3.34 4.44
C TYR A 65 -5.38 -3.01 3.13
N TYR A 66 -6.13 -3.99 2.63
CA TYR A 66 -6.80 -3.93 1.36
C TYR A 66 -8.25 -4.36 1.56
N TYR A 67 -9.15 -3.64 0.92
CA TYR A 67 -10.57 -3.91 0.96
C TYR A 67 -10.97 -4.72 -0.27
N PHE A 68 -11.50 -5.91 -0.01
CA PHE A 68 -12.00 -6.84 -1.00
C PHE A 68 -13.53 -6.82 -1.01
N LEU A 69 -14.09 -6.52 -2.18
CA LEU A 69 -15.51 -6.60 -2.48
C LEU A 69 -15.69 -7.64 -3.58
N ASP A 70 -16.36 -8.75 -3.28
CA ASP A 70 -16.59 -9.86 -4.22
C ASP A 70 -15.30 -10.34 -4.93
N ASP A 71 -14.25 -10.58 -4.13
CA ASP A 71 -12.90 -10.95 -4.55
C ASP A 71 -12.14 -9.88 -5.37
N GLU A 72 -12.75 -8.72 -5.61
CA GLU A 72 -12.09 -7.58 -6.23
C GLU A 72 -11.46 -6.67 -5.18
N LEU A 73 -10.21 -6.28 -5.42
CA LEU A 73 -9.50 -5.33 -4.59
C LEU A 73 -9.89 -3.93 -5.05
N VAL A 74 -10.57 -3.16 -4.19
CA VAL A 74 -11.12 -1.85 -4.58
C VAL A 74 -10.62 -0.67 -3.74
N ALA A 75 -9.88 -0.93 -2.66
CA ALA A 75 -9.21 0.14 -1.91
C ALA A 75 -8.01 -0.38 -1.11
N ARG A 76 -7.11 0.54 -0.76
CA ARG A 76 -5.97 0.29 0.13
C ARG A 76 -5.90 1.35 1.22
N ILE A 77 -5.60 0.90 2.45
CA ILE A 77 -5.25 1.74 3.60
C ILE A 77 -3.84 1.37 4.07
N GLY A 78 -2.97 2.36 4.23
CA GLY A 78 -1.67 2.21 4.87
C GLY A 78 -1.68 2.81 6.29
N CYS A 79 -1.33 2.00 7.28
CA CYS A 79 -1.18 2.41 8.67
C CYS A 79 0.30 2.52 9.03
N ARG A 80 0.72 3.61 9.66
CA ARG A 80 2.10 3.82 10.13
C ARG A 80 2.11 3.95 11.65
N TRP A 81 2.98 3.21 12.33
CA TRP A 81 2.81 2.96 13.77
C TRP A 81 3.72 3.79 14.70
N GLN A 82 4.87 4.24 14.23
CA GLN A 82 5.88 4.90 15.07
C GLN A 82 5.77 6.43 14.97
N LEU A 83 4.74 7.01 15.58
CA LEU A 83 4.32 8.40 15.35
C LEU A 83 5.43 9.44 15.57
N GLU A 84 6.27 9.23 16.58
CA GLU A 84 7.37 10.13 16.95
C GLU A 84 8.64 9.92 16.11
N LYS A 85 8.57 9.09 15.06
CA LYS A 85 9.75 8.68 14.32
C LYS A 85 9.95 9.49 13.04
N GLY A 86 11.02 10.27 13.03
CA GLY A 86 11.67 10.81 11.83
C GLY A 86 10.70 11.51 10.88
N ASP A 87 10.51 10.95 9.69
CA ASP A 87 9.70 11.56 8.64
C ASP A 87 8.21 11.61 8.99
N LEU A 88 7.72 10.64 9.78
CA LEU A 88 6.30 10.60 10.14
C LEU A 88 5.93 11.75 11.09
N GLU A 89 6.79 12.05 12.05
CA GLU A 89 6.62 13.17 12.98
C GLU A 89 6.61 14.52 12.25
N ARG A 90 7.47 14.67 11.24
CA ARG A 90 7.74 15.96 10.58
C ARG A 90 6.80 16.27 9.42
N PHE A 91 6.42 15.25 8.64
CA PHE A 91 5.80 15.45 7.33
C PHE A 91 4.61 14.52 7.05
N GLY A 92 4.36 13.52 7.91
CA GLY A 92 3.51 12.39 7.55
C GLY A 92 2.12 12.39 8.17
N GLY A 93 1.18 11.72 7.48
CA GLY A 93 -0.10 11.29 8.02
C GLY A 93 -0.02 9.88 8.61
N HIS A 94 -0.74 9.65 9.72
CA HIS A 94 -0.76 8.38 10.45
C HIS A 94 -1.50 7.27 9.68
N ILE A 95 -2.48 7.70 8.89
CA ILE A 95 -3.31 6.87 8.01
C ILE A 95 -3.23 7.51 6.62
N GLY A 96 -2.92 6.72 5.61
CA GLY A 96 -3.04 7.09 4.21
C GLY A 96 -3.98 6.15 3.47
N TYR A 97 -4.75 6.67 2.53
CA TYR A 97 -5.61 5.86 1.67
C TYR A 97 -5.30 6.17 0.21
N VAL A 98 -5.50 5.19 -0.65
CA VAL A 98 -5.49 5.36 -2.10
C VAL A 98 -6.86 4.87 -2.58
N THR A 99 -7.63 5.79 -3.15
CA THR A 99 -8.83 5.50 -3.95
C THR A 99 -8.41 5.37 -5.39
#